data_AF-A0A2V9IJ63-F1
#
_entry.id   AF-A0A2V9IJ63-F1
#
_cell.length_a   1.000
_cell.length_b   1.000
_cell.length_c   1.000
_cell.angle_alpha   90.00
_cell.angle_beta   90.00
_cell.angle_gamma   90.00
#
_symmetry.space_group_name_H-M   'P 1'
#
loop_
_entity.id
_entity.type
_entity.pdbx_description
1 polymer ?
#
loop_
_entity_poly.entity_id
_entity_poly.type
_entity_poly.pdbx_seq_one_letter_code
_entity_poly.pdbx_strand_id
1 'polypeptide(L)'
;MSPWLAFVLLGTVLFAYGRAYADAGVLIPSNRPQPDPSILSLDEMAIDILIDSGDARVQVRQIFGSHTGEVLEGNYIFALGGRTSVSDFAVWDGV
;
A
#
# COMPACT_ATOMS: atom_id res chain seq x y z
N MET A 1 -41.52 -1.14 -13.85
CA MET A 1 -40.39 -1.62 -13.01
C MET A 1 -40.37 -0.77 -11.74
N SER A 2 -40.42 -1.38 -10.57
CA SER A 2 -40.52 -0.67 -9.29
C SER A 2 -39.24 0.15 -9.03
N PRO A 3 -39.32 1.47 -8.74
CA PRO A 3 -38.16 2.33 -8.49
C PRO A 3 -37.36 1.88 -7.25
N TRP A 4 -37.99 1.16 -6.34
CA TRP A 4 -37.37 0.58 -5.15
C TRP A 4 -36.27 -0.43 -5.50
N LEU A 5 -36.45 -1.23 -6.54
CA LEU A 5 -35.46 -2.21 -6.99
C LEU A 5 -34.18 -1.54 -7.51
N ALA A 6 -34.31 -0.36 -8.13
CA ALA A 6 -33.16 0.40 -8.63
C ALA A 6 -32.31 0.96 -7.47
N PHE A 7 -32.95 1.45 -6.40
CA PHE A 7 -32.23 1.94 -5.23
C PHE A 7 -31.55 0.83 -4.43
N VAL A 8 -32.20 -0.34 -4.30
CA VAL A 8 -31.59 -1.51 -3.66
C VAL A 8 -30.39 -2.01 -4.47
N LEU A 9 -30.51 -2.10 -5.80
CA LEU A 9 -29.39 -2.51 -6.66
C LEU A 9 -28.22 -1.52 -6.60
N LEU A 10 -28.49 -0.21 -6.64
CA LEU A 10 -27.45 0.82 -6.54
C LEU A 10 -26.76 0.79 -5.17
N GLY A 11 -27.51 0.65 -4.08
CA GLY A 11 -26.95 0.53 -2.73
C GLY A 11 -26.10 -0.73 -2.54
N THR A 12 -26.51 -1.85 -3.13
CA THR A 12 -25.74 -3.11 -3.09
C THR A 12 -24.44 -3.02 -3.88
N VAL A 13 -24.46 -2.38 -5.07
CA VAL A 13 -23.26 -2.17 -5.89
C VAL A 13 -22.26 -1.24 -5.19
N LEU A 14 -22.73 -0.20 -4.51
CA LEU A 14 -21.87 0.71 -3.75
C LEU A 14 -21.24 0.05 -2.51
N PHE A 15 -21.96 -0.86 -1.84
CA PHE A 15 -21.41 -1.65 -0.71
C PHE A 15 -20.45 -2.77 -1.14
N ALA A 16 -20.50 -3.18 -2.40
CA ALA A 16 -19.62 -4.21 -2.97
C ALA A 16 -18.31 -3.64 -3.55
N TYR A 17 -18.07 -2.33 -3.47
CA TYR A 17 -16.72 -1.78 -3.68
C TYR A 17 -15.83 -2.35 -2.58
N GLY A 18 -15.16 -3.45 -2.95
CA GLY A 18 -14.38 -4.28 -2.06
C GLY A 18 -13.44 -3.43 -1.23
N ARG A 19 -13.23 -3.85 0.02
CA ARG A 19 -12.12 -3.36 0.81
C ARG A 19 -10.86 -3.59 -0.02
N ALA A 20 -10.32 -2.53 -0.59
CA ALA A 20 -8.99 -2.54 -1.15
C ALA A 20 -8.06 -2.76 0.04
N TYR A 21 -7.68 -4.02 0.26
CA TYR A 21 -6.53 -4.31 1.12
C TYR A 21 -5.33 -3.77 0.36
N ALA A 22 -4.84 -2.62 0.79
CA ALA A 22 -3.53 -2.17 0.38
C ALA A 22 -2.54 -3.18 0.96
N ASP A 23 -1.93 -3.98 0.09
CA ASP A 23 -0.75 -4.75 0.49
C ASP A 23 0.36 -3.72 0.72
N ALA A 24 0.58 -3.41 1.99
CA ALA A 24 1.72 -2.64 2.43
C ALA A 24 3.00 -3.34 1.95
N GLY A 25 3.93 -2.57 1.38
CA GLY A 25 5.29 -3.07 1.22
C GLY A 25 5.85 -3.44 2.59
N VAL A 26 6.75 -4.42 2.60
CA VAL A 26 7.43 -4.90 3.80
C VAL A 26 8.92 -4.63 3.69
N LEU A 27 9.52 -4.22 4.80
CA LEU A 27 10.96 -4.05 4.91
C LEU A 27 11.54 -5.18 5.76
N ILE A 28 12.41 -5.99 5.16
CA ILE A 28 13.02 -7.16 5.79
C ILE A 28 14.49 -6.86 6.06
N PRO A 29 14.93 -6.78 7.33
CA PRO A 29 16.36 -6.70 7.66
C PRO A 29 17.12 -7.88 7.05
N SER A 30 18.30 -7.65 6.46
CA SER A 30 19.09 -8.70 5.77
C SER A 30 19.51 -9.86 6.69
N ASN A 31 19.53 -9.64 8.01
CA ASN A 31 19.83 -10.66 9.01
C ASN A 31 18.60 -11.48 9.44
N ARG A 32 17.40 -11.23 8.89
CA ARG A 32 16.16 -11.94 9.22
C ARG A 32 15.52 -12.55 7.96
N PRO A 33 14.83 -13.69 8.08
CA PRO A 33 14.12 -14.32 6.95
C PRO A 33 12.76 -13.67 6.66
N GLN A 34 12.24 -12.83 7.56
CA GLN A 34 10.92 -12.21 7.49
C GLN A 34 10.94 -10.85 8.19
N PRO A 35 9.93 -9.98 7.96
CA PRO A 35 9.82 -8.71 8.68
C PRO A 35 9.82 -8.93 10.20
N ASP A 36 10.51 -8.06 10.94
CA ASP A 36 10.51 -8.05 12.40
C ASP A 36 10.21 -6.63 12.92
N PRO A 37 8.98 -6.37 13.41
CA PRO A 37 8.57 -5.08 13.96
C PRO A 37 9.38 -4.61 15.16
N SER A 38 10.10 -5.50 15.85
CA SER A 38 11.00 -5.13 16.94
C SER A 38 12.33 -4.53 16.46
N ILE A 39 12.62 -4.62 15.16
CA ILE A 39 13.79 -4.01 14.51
C ILE A 39 13.33 -2.87 13.59
N LEU A 40 12.40 -3.14 12.66
CA LEU A 40 11.85 -2.16 11.73
C LEU A 40 10.31 -2.26 11.73
N SER A 41 9.62 -1.18 12.10
CA SER A 41 8.15 -1.10 12.05
C SER A 41 7.68 -0.11 10.99
N LEU A 42 6.52 -0.38 10.39
CA LEU A 42 5.84 0.60 9.54
C LEU A 42 5.13 1.62 10.44
N ASP A 43 5.65 2.84 10.49
CA ASP A 43 5.16 3.90 11.37
C ASP A 43 4.10 4.76 10.69
N GLU A 44 4.30 5.05 9.40
CA GLU A 44 3.33 5.81 8.59
C GLU A 44 3.11 5.12 7.25
N MET A 45 1.86 5.09 6.82
CA MET A 45 1.46 4.71 5.46
C MET A 45 0.46 5.72 4.92
N ALA A 46 0.81 6.34 3.80
CA ALA A 46 -0.07 7.22 3.04
C ALA A 46 -0.22 6.67 1.61
N ILE A 47 -1.46 6.67 1.12
CA ILE A 47 -1.80 6.23 -0.23
C ILE A 47 -2.66 7.29 -0.89
N ASP A 48 -2.16 7.86 -1.97
CA ASP A 48 -2.89 8.82 -2.79
C ASP A 48 -3.26 8.14 -4.11
N ILE A 49 -4.57 8.13 -4.42
CA ILE A 49 -5.11 7.52 -5.63
C ILE A 49 -5.79 8.60 -6.45
N LEU A 50 -5.27 8.86 -7.65
CA LEU A 50 -5.89 9.70 -8.66
C LEU A 50 -6.41 8.81 -9.78
N ILE A 51 -7.71 8.89 -10.05
CA ILE A 51 -8.33 8.23 -11.21
C ILE A 51 -8.68 9.30 -12.22
N ASP A 52 -8.10 9.23 -13.42
CA ASP A 52 -8.41 10.10 -14.54
C ASP A 52 -8.54 9.28 -15.82
N SER A 53 -9.62 9.53 -16.59
CA SER A 53 -9.86 8.92 -17.90
C SER A 53 -9.74 7.39 -17.95
N GLY A 54 -10.04 6.72 -16.82
CA GLY A 54 -9.98 5.26 -16.69
C GLY A 54 -8.60 4.70 -16.31
N ASP A 55 -7.60 5.56 -16.09
CA ASP A 55 -6.28 5.21 -15.57
C ASP A 55 -6.18 5.57 -14.08
N ALA A 56 -5.58 4.69 -13.29
CA ALA A 56 -5.38 4.90 -11.86
C ALA A 56 -3.89 5.12 -11.56
N ARG A 57 -3.57 6.32 -11.05
CA ARG A 57 -2.25 6.65 -10.53
C ARG A 57 -2.26 6.49 -9.03
N VAL A 58 -1.45 5.55 -8.54
CA VAL A 58 -1.32 5.25 -7.12
C VAL A 58 0.05 5.68 -6.65
N GLN A 59 0.10 6.57 -5.67
CA GLN A 59 1.32 6.96 -4.97
C GLN A 59 1.27 6.37 -3.57
N VAL A 60 2.33 5.64 -3.20
CA VAL A 60 2.45 5.00 -1.88
C VAL A 60 3.66 5.60 -1.20
N ARG A 61 3.47 6.11 0.02
CA ARG A 61 4.56 6.52 0.91
C ARG A 61 4.49 5.70 2.18
N GLN A 62 5.61 5.09 2.53
CA GLN A 62 5.76 4.31 3.74
C GLN A 62 6.99 4.79 4.50
N ILE A 63 6.83 5.06 5.80
CA ILE A 63 7.91 5.43 6.68
C ILE A 63 8.13 4.29 7.65
N PHE A 64 9.33 3.71 7.64
CA PHE A 64 9.72 2.67 8.58
C PHE A 64 10.59 3.27 9.69
N GLY A 65 10.20 3.02 10.94
CA GLY A 65 11.00 3.36 12.12
C GLY A 65 12.02 2.27 12.44
N SER A 66 13.25 2.66 12.77
CA SER A 66 14.26 1.77 13.33
C SER A 66 14.21 1.77 14.85
N HIS A 67 14.18 0.58 15.44
CA HIS A 67 14.25 0.37 16.89
C HIS A 67 15.65 -0.04 17.36
N THR A 68 16.64 0.05 16.47
CA THR A 68 18.06 -0.18 16.78
C THR A 68 18.88 1.08 16.53
N GLY A 69 20.02 1.20 17.20
CA GLY A 69 20.99 2.28 16.96
C GLY A 69 22.02 1.97 15.86
N GLU A 70 21.79 0.92 15.08
CA GLU A 70 22.74 0.41 14.08
C GLU A 70 22.26 0.75 12.66
N VAL A 71 23.21 0.87 11.72
CA VAL A 71 22.87 0.93 10.29
C VAL A 71 22.43 -0.46 9.84
N LEU A 72 21.24 -0.55 9.26
CA LEU A 72 20.65 -1.82 8.81
C LEU A 72 20.61 -1.89 7.29
N GLU A 73 21.08 -3.01 6.75
CA GLU A 73 20.77 -3.41 5.38
C GLU A 73 19.44 -4.17 5.35
N GLY A 74 18.67 -4.01 4.29
CA GLY A 74 17.40 -4.74 4.14
C GLY A 74 16.82 -4.69 2.74
N ASN A 75 15.81 -5.52 2.53
CA ASN A 75 15.07 -5.61 1.28
C ASN A 75 13.67 -5.03 1.47
N TYR A 76 13.31 -4.05 0.65
CA TYR A 76 11.93 -3.57 0.54
C TYR A 76 11.20 -4.34 -0.56
N ILE A 77 10.10 -5.00 -0.19
CA ILE A 77 9.31 -5.86 -1.08
C ILE A 77 7.87 -5.36 -1.09
N PHE A 78 7.31 -5.16 -2.27
CA PHE A 78 5.91 -4.78 -2.45
C PHE A 78 5.29 -5.53 -3.63
N ALA A 79 3.97 -5.74 -3.56
CA ALA A 79 3.23 -6.41 -4.63
C ALA A 79 2.76 -5.39 -5.69
N LEU A 80 2.81 -5.81 -6.95
CA LEU A 80 2.22 -5.08 -8.07
C LEU A 80 0.98 -5.83 -8.56
N GLY A 81 -0.08 -5.08 -8.88
CA GLY A 81 -1.23 -5.65 -9.58
C GLY A 81 -0.82 -6.11 -10.98
N GLY A 82 -1.40 -7.21 -11.48
CA GLY A 82 -0.99 -7.83 -12.74
C GLY A 82 -1.14 -6.97 -14.01
N ARG A 83 -1.72 -5.77 -13.90
CA ARG A 83 -1.87 -4.77 -14.98
C ARG A 83 -1.28 -3.41 -14.61
N THR A 84 -0.39 -3.37 -13.63
CA THR A 84 0.24 -2.13 -13.14
C THR A 84 1.70 -2.07 -13.55
N SER A 85 2.25 -0.86 -13.61
CA SER A 85 3.68 -0.62 -13.81
C SER A 85 4.17 0.42 -12.81
N VAL A 86 5.44 0.33 -12.43
CA VAL A 86 6.10 1.35 -11.62
C VAL A 86 6.52 2.48 -12.54
N SER A 87 6.10 3.70 -12.22
CA SER A 87 6.49 4.90 -12.96
C SER A 87 7.61 5.67 -12.26
N ASP A 88 7.66 5.63 -10.93
CA ASP A 88 8.68 6.27 -10.12
C ASP A 88 8.91 5.46 -8.82
N PHE A 89 10.14 5.52 -8.30
CA PHE A 89 10.54 4.88 -7.04
C PHE A 89 11.67 5.68 -6.38
N ALA A 90 11.47 6.04 -5.11
CA ALA A 90 12.43 6.81 -4.33
C ALA A 90 12.52 6.26 -2.90
N VAL A 91 13.71 6.39 -2.32
CA VAL A 91 14.00 6.07 -0.92
C VAL A 91 14.78 7.24 -0.33
N TRP A 92 14.46 7.58 0.91
CA TRP A 92 15.16 8.60 1.68
C TRP A 92 15.47 8.02 3.06
N ASP A 93 16.72 8.15 3.49
CA ASP A 93 17.12 8.01 4.89
C ASP A 93 17.40 9.42 5.46
N GLY A 94 17.10 9.63 6.74
CA GLY A 94 17.13 10.96 7.37
C GLY A 94 18.53 11.52 7.66
N VAL A 95 19.49 11.28 6.77
CA VAL A 95 20.91 11.67 6.92
C VAL A 95 21.16 13.10 6.40
#